data_AF-A0A022R3L7-F1
#
_entry.id   AF-A0A022R3L7-F1
#
_cell.length_a   1.000
_cell.length_b   1.000
_cell.length_c   1.000
_cell.angle_alpha   90.00
_cell.angle_beta   90.00
_cell.angle_gamma   90.00
#
_symmetry.space_group_name_H-M   'P 1'
#
loop_
_entity.id
_entity.type
_entity.pdbx_description
1 polymer ?
#
loop_
_entity_poly.entity_id
_entity_poly.type
_entity_poly.pdbx_seq_one_letter_code
_entity_poly.pdbx_strand_id
1 'polypeptide(L)'
;MCTNGGCYSGQDPFKALKPIPKEKTGDMLTTSFKGFVAVILTFSIALAIYSTLHKSSRSDFFPWSDLPNPTLYMAHLISDRSPTNISHIAFGIAGSTETWEKRVSYSDLWWKPNATRGFVFLEKKPDPKTPSKIQHRVSSEWRRFGHSIGSDSAVRIARVVVDLFRAGLPNVRWLVMGDDDTVFFPENLVAVLGKYDHRGMVYVGENSESVEQDVMHAYDMAFGGGGFAISTIISTALIRGFGLV
;
A
#
# COMPACT_ATOMS: atom_id res chain seq x y z
N MET A 1 -8.00 -31.04 -94.04
CA MET A 1 -9.10 -31.78 -94.67
C MET A 1 -10.40 -31.41 -93.98
N CYS A 2 -11.39 -30.94 -94.76
CA CYS A 2 -12.81 -30.67 -94.50
C CYS A 2 -13.14 -29.59 -93.43
N THR A 3 -13.57 -28.35 -93.74
CA THR A 3 -14.75 -27.76 -94.44
C THR A 3 -16.07 -27.70 -93.65
N ASN A 4 -16.50 -26.45 -93.42
CA ASN A 4 -17.85 -25.85 -93.51
C ASN A 4 -19.05 -26.37 -92.70
N GLY A 5 -19.64 -25.42 -91.96
CA GLY A 5 -21.06 -25.25 -91.61
C GLY A 5 -21.16 -23.84 -90.99
N GLY A 6 -22.12 -22.94 -91.25
CA GLY A 6 -23.53 -23.06 -91.62
C GLY A 6 -24.30 -22.11 -90.66
N CYS A 7 -24.98 -21.09 -91.19
CA CYS A 7 -25.67 -20.01 -90.45
C CYS A 7 -26.99 -20.44 -89.77
N TYR A 8 -27.34 -19.83 -88.61
CA TYR A 8 -28.42 -18.83 -88.42
C TYR A 8 -28.97 -18.72 -86.98
N SER A 9 -29.03 -17.47 -86.50
CA SER A 9 -30.08 -16.79 -85.72
C SER A 9 -30.57 -17.31 -84.35
N GLY A 10 -30.10 -16.63 -83.29
CA GLY A 10 -30.95 -15.77 -82.44
C GLY A 10 -31.84 -16.43 -81.37
N GLN A 11 -31.39 -16.38 -80.11
CA GLN A 11 -32.25 -16.30 -78.92
C GLN A 11 -31.56 -15.49 -77.81
N ASP A 12 -32.36 -14.63 -77.19
CA ASP A 12 -32.05 -13.49 -76.32
C ASP A 12 -31.64 -13.93 -74.89
N PRO A 13 -30.46 -13.57 -74.34
CA PRO A 13 -30.00 -14.11 -73.05
C PRO A 13 -30.59 -13.39 -71.82
N PHE A 14 -31.46 -12.38 -72.01
CA PHE A 14 -31.95 -11.53 -70.92
C PHE A 14 -33.33 -11.93 -70.40
N LYS A 15 -33.50 -13.16 -69.91
CA LYS A 15 -34.62 -13.51 -69.03
C LYS A 15 -34.20 -14.55 -67.99
N ALA A 16 -33.78 -14.03 -66.82
CA ALA A 16 -33.90 -14.60 -65.47
C ALA A 16 -32.63 -14.39 -64.61
N LEU A 17 -32.26 -13.14 -64.33
CA LEU A 17 -31.55 -12.84 -63.08
C LEU A 17 -32.58 -12.47 -62.02
N LYS A 18 -32.81 -13.38 -61.06
CA LYS A 18 -33.45 -13.03 -59.79
C LYS A 18 -32.54 -12.03 -59.06
N PRO A 19 -33.07 -10.99 -58.40
CA PRO A 19 -32.25 -10.13 -57.57
C PRO A 19 -31.69 -10.96 -56.41
N ILE A 20 -30.36 -10.99 -56.29
CA ILE A 20 -29.64 -11.49 -55.12
C ILE A 20 -30.14 -10.69 -53.91
N PRO A 21 -30.56 -11.30 -52.80
CA PRO A 21 -30.97 -10.56 -51.61
C PRO A 21 -29.79 -9.70 -51.16
N LYS A 22 -29.98 -8.37 -51.07
CA LYS A 22 -28.99 -7.52 -50.40
C LYS A 22 -28.79 -8.06 -48.99
N GLU A 23 -27.57 -8.51 -48.73
CA GLU A 23 -27.11 -9.06 -47.46
C GLU A 23 -27.53 -8.19 -46.28
N LYS A 24 -28.36 -8.76 -45.40
CA LYS A 24 -28.77 -8.19 -44.10
C LYS A 24 -27.63 -8.19 -43.08
N THR A 25 -26.41 -8.51 -43.52
CA THR A 25 -25.21 -8.72 -42.69
C THR A 25 -24.67 -7.40 -42.14
N GLY A 26 -24.69 -6.32 -42.92
CA GLY A 26 -24.19 -5.01 -42.53
C GLY A 26 -25.00 -4.35 -41.40
N ASP A 27 -26.32 -4.46 -41.44
CA ASP A 27 -27.20 -3.91 -40.39
C ASP A 27 -27.08 -4.69 -39.09
N MET A 28 -26.89 -6.02 -39.16
CA MET A 28 -26.71 -6.88 -38.00
C MET A 28 -25.38 -6.61 -37.29
N LEU A 29 -24.31 -6.42 -38.06
CA LEU A 29 -22.96 -6.09 -37.54
C LEU A 29 -22.93 -4.69 -36.91
N THR A 30 -23.58 -3.71 -37.55
CA THR A 30 -23.67 -2.34 -37.02
C THR A 30 -24.51 -2.27 -35.74
N THR A 31 -25.59 -3.06 -35.66
CA THR A 31 -26.42 -3.17 -34.46
C THR A 31 -25.67 -3.86 -33.32
N SER A 32 -24.92 -4.92 -33.62
CA SER A 32 -24.05 -5.61 -32.67
C SER A 32 -22.95 -4.70 -32.12
N PHE A 33 -22.28 -3.91 -32.99
CA PHE A 33 -21.26 -2.94 -32.57
C PHE A 33 -21.84 -1.83 -31.69
N LYS A 34 -23.02 -1.29 -32.04
CA LYS A 34 -23.72 -0.29 -31.21
C LYS A 34 -24.10 -0.86 -29.83
N GLY A 35 -24.52 -2.12 -29.78
CA GLY A 35 -24.80 -2.82 -28.52
C GLY A 35 -23.55 -2.96 -27.65
N PHE A 36 -22.42 -3.37 -28.24
CA PHE A 36 -21.16 -3.50 -27.54
C PHE A 36 -20.64 -2.16 -26.98
N VAL A 37 -20.71 -1.09 -27.77
CA VAL A 37 -20.33 0.27 -27.35
C VAL A 37 -21.24 0.75 -26.21
N ALA A 38 -22.54 0.46 -26.27
CA ALA A 38 -23.47 0.80 -25.19
C ALA A 38 -23.14 0.07 -23.89
N VAL A 39 -22.77 -1.21 -23.95
CA VAL A 39 -22.35 -1.99 -22.76
C VAL A 39 -21.05 -1.45 -22.15
N ILE A 40 -20.07 -1.07 -22.98
CA ILE A 40 -18.83 -0.45 -22.48
C ILE A 40 -19.12 0.89 -21.81
N LEU A 41 -19.99 1.72 -22.40
CA LEU A 41 -20.36 3.00 -21.83
C LEU A 41 -21.10 2.84 -20.50
N THR A 42 -22.06 1.92 -20.41
CA THR A 42 -22.76 1.67 -19.14
C THR A 42 -21.82 1.13 -18.07
N PHE A 43 -20.91 0.22 -18.42
CA PHE A 43 -19.88 -0.26 -17.50
C PHE A 43 -18.93 0.86 -17.07
N SER A 44 -18.50 1.71 -17.99
CA SER A 44 -17.60 2.84 -17.69
C SER A 44 -18.25 3.88 -16.80
N ILE A 45 -19.53 4.19 -17.05
CA ILE A 45 -20.33 5.11 -16.22
C ILE A 45 -20.57 4.48 -14.85
N ALA A 46 -20.94 3.20 -14.78
CA ALA A 46 -21.12 2.49 -13.51
C ALA A 46 -19.81 2.45 -12.70
N LEU A 47 -18.67 2.22 -13.35
CA LEU A 47 -17.35 2.24 -12.71
C LEU A 47 -16.98 3.66 -12.23
N ALA A 48 -17.29 4.69 -13.01
CA ALA A 48 -17.07 6.09 -12.62
C ALA A 48 -17.94 6.47 -11.42
N ILE A 49 -19.22 6.08 -11.41
CA ILE A 49 -20.14 6.29 -10.29
C ILE A 49 -19.70 5.46 -9.07
N TYR A 50 -19.30 4.21 -9.27
CA TYR A 50 -18.76 3.38 -8.19
C TYR A 50 -17.49 4.00 -7.61
N SER A 51 -16.60 4.55 -8.43
CA SER A 51 -15.38 5.24 -7.98
C SER A 51 -15.69 6.54 -7.23
N THR A 52 -16.73 7.29 -7.62
CA THR A 52 -17.13 8.51 -6.90
C THR A 52 -17.89 8.23 -5.60
N LEU A 53 -18.71 7.17 -5.56
CA LEU A 53 -19.48 6.77 -4.39
C LEU A 53 -18.66 5.93 -3.40
N HIS A 54 -17.74 5.10 -3.91
CA HIS A 54 -16.80 4.28 -3.15
C HIS A 54 -15.42 4.91 -3.07
N LYS A 55 -15.34 6.23 -3.27
CA LYS A 55 -14.25 7.05 -2.78
C LYS A 55 -14.27 6.88 -1.26
N SER A 56 -13.56 5.86 -0.78
CA SER A 56 -13.37 5.56 0.62
C SER A 56 -13.12 6.89 1.29
N SER A 57 -14.00 7.23 2.25
CA SER A 57 -13.94 8.45 3.05
C SER A 57 -12.47 8.70 3.33
N ARG A 58 -11.91 9.65 2.57
CA ARG A 58 -10.54 10.11 2.76
C ARG A 58 -10.60 10.65 4.18
N SER A 59 -10.08 9.87 5.12
CA SER A 59 -10.08 10.31 6.49
C SER A 59 -9.22 11.54 6.49
N ASP A 60 -9.85 12.71 6.53
CA ASP A 60 -9.25 14.03 6.71
C ASP A 60 -8.66 14.11 8.12
N PHE A 61 -7.74 13.21 8.43
CA PHE A 61 -6.97 13.16 9.65
C PHE A 61 -5.51 13.30 9.25
N PHE A 62 -5.04 14.54 9.41
CA PHE A 62 -3.75 15.12 9.05
C PHE A 62 -3.58 15.50 7.57
N PRO A 63 -3.66 16.82 7.25
CA PRO A 63 -3.18 17.28 5.97
C PRO A 63 -1.68 17.03 5.91
N TRP A 64 -1.21 16.47 4.79
CA TRP A 64 0.20 16.40 4.39
C TRP A 64 0.92 17.78 4.38
N SER A 65 0.23 18.86 4.78
CA SER A 65 0.71 20.23 4.82
C SER A 65 1.80 20.49 5.86
N ASP A 66 1.90 19.66 6.91
CA ASP A 66 2.90 19.86 7.96
C ASP A 66 4.26 19.22 7.61
N LEU A 67 4.29 18.33 6.61
CA LEU A 67 5.53 17.87 6.01
C LEU A 67 5.95 18.87 4.92
N PRO A 68 7.22 19.34 4.88
CA PRO A 68 7.71 20.01 3.68
C PRO A 68 7.40 19.13 2.47
N ASN A 69 6.93 19.75 1.38
CA ASN A 69 6.39 19.08 0.18
C ASN A 69 6.96 17.66 0.03
N PRO A 70 6.13 16.60 0.08
CA PRO A 70 6.57 15.20 0.06
C PRO A 70 7.59 14.89 -1.03
N THR A 71 7.49 15.56 -2.18
CA THR A 71 8.48 15.47 -3.26
C THR A 71 9.84 16.04 -2.84
N LEU A 72 9.87 17.19 -2.17
CA LEU A 72 11.10 17.77 -1.58
C LEU A 72 11.64 16.92 -0.43
N TYR A 73 10.78 16.36 0.42
CA TYR A 73 11.20 15.47 1.49
C TYR A 73 11.90 14.22 0.93
N MET A 74 11.29 13.58 -0.08
CA MET A 74 11.90 12.45 -0.77
C MET A 74 13.17 12.83 -1.52
N ALA A 75 13.20 13.98 -2.20
CA ALA A 75 14.40 14.49 -2.86
C ALA A 75 15.54 14.73 -1.88
N HIS A 76 15.25 15.23 -0.67
CA HIS A 76 16.23 15.39 0.39
C HIS A 76 16.76 14.03 0.86
N LEU A 77 15.88 13.07 1.17
CA LEU A 77 16.28 11.71 1.57
C LEU A 77 17.14 11.00 0.50
N ILE A 78 16.79 11.16 -0.77
CA ILE A 78 17.49 10.54 -1.90
C ILE A 78 18.80 11.26 -2.22
N SER A 79 18.95 12.55 -1.88
CA SER A 79 20.19 13.31 -2.10
C SER A 79 21.19 13.17 -0.94
N ASP A 80 20.72 12.89 0.27
CA ASP A 80 21.57 12.68 1.44
C ASP A 80 22.46 11.43 1.27
N ARG A 81 23.76 11.61 1.51
CA ARG A 81 24.82 10.58 1.46
C ARG A 81 25.53 10.42 2.80
N SER A 82 25.16 11.21 3.81
CA SER A 82 25.81 11.16 5.11
C SER A 82 25.54 9.80 5.79
N PRO A 83 26.45 9.30 6.64
CA PRO A 83 26.23 8.06 7.36
C PRO A 83 24.93 8.08 8.19
N THR A 84 24.26 6.93 8.28
CA THR A 84 23.09 6.78 9.16
C THR A 84 23.49 6.97 10.61
N ASN A 85 22.64 7.65 11.38
CA ASN A 85 22.82 7.92 12.80
C ASN A 85 21.45 7.86 13.49
N ILE A 86 21.41 8.04 14.81
CA ILE A 86 20.16 7.88 15.56
C ILE A 86 19.05 8.86 15.14
N SER A 87 19.42 10.08 14.72
CA SER A 87 18.47 11.08 14.24
C SER A 87 17.88 10.75 12.87
N HIS A 88 18.27 9.63 12.24
CA HIS A 88 17.66 9.15 11.00
C HIS A 88 16.64 8.03 11.24
N ILE A 89 16.54 7.54 12.48
CA ILE A 89 15.66 6.43 12.87
C ILE A 89 14.44 6.99 13.58
N ALA A 90 13.26 6.45 13.29
CA ALA A 90 12.03 6.73 14.02
C ALA A 90 11.43 5.44 14.53
N PHE A 91 11.01 5.42 15.80
CA PHE A 91 10.44 4.25 16.45
C PHE A 91 8.91 4.34 16.54
N GLY A 92 8.22 3.30 16.11
CA GLY A 92 6.78 3.12 16.27
C GLY A 92 6.55 1.92 17.17
N ILE A 93 6.11 2.18 18.40
CA ILE A 93 5.86 1.14 19.39
C ILE A 93 4.38 0.82 19.40
N ALA A 94 4.02 -0.41 19.05
CA ALA A 94 2.65 -0.89 19.09
C ALA A 94 2.32 -1.33 20.53
N GLY A 95 1.27 -0.77 21.11
CA GLY A 95 0.86 -1.15 22.46
C GLY A 95 -0.65 -1.20 22.58
N SER A 96 -1.10 -1.75 23.72
CA SER A 96 -2.50 -1.68 24.13
C SER A 96 -2.62 -0.81 25.37
N THR A 97 -3.66 0.03 25.43
CA THR A 97 -3.94 0.77 26.68
C THR A 97 -4.20 -0.11 27.90
N GLU A 98 -4.58 -1.38 27.71
CA GLU A 98 -4.76 -2.35 28.80
C GLU A 98 -3.43 -2.83 29.38
N THR A 99 -2.39 -2.94 28.55
CA THR A 99 -1.06 -3.44 28.94
C THR A 99 -0.05 -2.34 29.20
N TRP A 100 -0.26 -1.16 28.62
CA TRP A 100 0.71 -0.06 28.59
C TRP A 100 1.20 0.35 29.97
N GLU A 101 0.29 0.49 30.94
CA GLU A 101 0.66 0.89 32.32
C GLU A 101 1.66 -0.08 32.96
N LYS A 102 1.55 -1.37 32.64
CA LYS A 102 2.44 -2.42 33.17
C LYS A 102 3.74 -2.55 32.36
N ARG A 103 3.73 -2.12 31.10
CA ARG A 103 4.82 -2.35 30.13
C ARG A 103 5.63 -1.11 29.79
N VAL A 104 5.18 0.07 30.20
CA VAL A 104 5.88 1.35 29.98
C VAL A 104 7.35 1.30 30.42
N SER A 105 7.63 0.56 31.50
CA SER A 105 8.99 0.37 32.01
C SER A 105 9.93 -0.25 30.97
N TYR A 106 9.50 -1.22 30.16
CA TYR A 106 10.33 -1.84 29.12
C TYR A 106 10.77 -0.82 28.08
N SER A 107 9.83 -0.01 27.61
CA SER A 107 10.07 1.07 26.66
C SER A 107 11.00 2.15 27.26
N ASP A 108 10.80 2.49 28.52
CA ASP A 108 11.58 3.51 29.22
C ASP A 108 13.04 3.10 29.51
N LEU A 109 13.36 1.80 29.49
CA LEU A 109 14.72 1.30 29.74
C LEU A 109 15.70 1.69 28.64
N TRP A 110 15.30 1.58 27.38
CA TRP A 110 16.16 1.82 26.23
C TRP A 110 15.95 3.20 25.59
N TRP A 111 14.80 3.83 25.85
CA TRP A 111 14.51 5.15 25.32
C TRP A 111 15.44 6.22 25.89
N LYS A 112 16.03 7.03 25.00
CA LYS A 112 16.94 8.13 25.37
C LYS A 112 16.26 9.46 25.03
N PRO A 113 15.71 10.17 26.04
CA PRO A 113 15.10 11.48 25.82
C PRO A 113 16.04 12.41 25.05
N ASN A 114 15.50 13.18 24.12
CA ASN A 114 16.25 14.11 23.23
C ASN A 114 17.21 13.46 22.21
N ALA A 115 17.35 12.13 22.21
CA ALA A 115 18.16 11.41 21.22
C ALA A 115 17.32 10.48 20.35
N THR A 116 16.49 9.64 20.96
CA THR A 116 15.51 8.81 20.26
C THR A 116 14.25 9.61 19.95
N ARG A 117 13.53 9.20 18.89
CA ARG A 117 12.33 9.89 18.41
C ARG A 117 11.33 8.89 17.83
N GLY A 118 10.05 9.21 17.94
CA GLY A 118 9.01 8.23 17.68
C GLY A 118 7.85 8.35 18.66
N PHE A 119 6.94 7.39 18.58
CA PHE A 119 5.70 7.39 19.36
C PHE A 119 5.30 5.97 19.76
N VAL A 120 4.56 5.89 20.86
CA VAL A 120 3.77 4.71 21.21
C VAL A 120 2.37 4.90 20.64
N PHE A 121 1.89 3.93 19.87
CA PHE A 121 0.56 3.94 19.27
C PHE A 121 -0.36 3.03 20.07
N LEU A 122 -1.42 3.62 20.62
CA LEU A 122 -2.39 2.96 21.50
C LEU A 122 -3.81 3.11 20.93
N GLU A 123 -4.77 2.26 21.30
CA GLU A 123 -6.14 2.33 20.76
C GLU A 123 -6.93 3.53 21.30
N LYS A 124 -6.58 3.98 22.50
CA LYS A 124 -7.19 5.13 23.18
C LYS A 124 -6.11 5.86 23.98
N LYS A 125 -6.47 7.01 24.56
CA LYS A 125 -5.55 7.73 25.45
C LYS A 125 -5.28 6.85 26.70
N PRO A 126 -4.01 6.65 27.10
CA PRO A 126 -3.68 5.99 28.35
C PRO A 126 -4.08 6.87 29.54
N ASP A 127 -4.00 6.33 30.77
CA ASP A 127 -4.19 7.13 31.98
C ASP A 127 -3.17 8.29 31.98
N PRO A 128 -3.61 9.57 32.10
CA PRO A 128 -2.71 10.71 32.20
C PRO A 128 -1.65 10.60 33.30
N LYS A 129 -1.88 9.75 34.30
CA LYS A 129 -0.97 9.51 35.41
C LYS A 129 0.14 8.51 35.08
N THR A 130 0.04 7.73 34.01
CA THR A 130 1.09 6.78 33.61
C THR A 130 2.31 7.56 33.11
N PRO A 131 3.41 7.62 33.88
CA PRO A 131 4.61 8.33 33.44
C PRO A 131 5.29 7.52 32.33
N SER A 132 5.62 8.17 31.22
CA SER A 132 6.32 7.56 30.08
C SER A 132 7.33 8.55 29.53
N LYS A 133 8.55 8.09 29.20
CA LYS A 133 9.54 8.90 28.48
C LYS A 133 9.20 9.05 26.99
N ILE A 134 8.34 8.19 26.47
CA ILE A 134 7.89 8.18 25.08
C ILE A 134 6.52 8.84 24.97
N GLN A 135 6.36 9.72 23.98
CA GLN A 135 5.05 10.32 23.69
C GLN A 135 4.10 9.26 23.11
N HIS A 136 2.86 9.26 23.59
CA HIS A 136 1.81 8.40 23.04
C HIS A 136 1.01 9.13 21.96
N ARG A 137 0.48 8.38 21.01
CA ARG A 137 -0.52 8.81 20.02
C ARG A 137 -1.64 7.78 19.97
N VAL A 138 -2.85 8.26 19.71
CA VAL A 138 -3.98 7.37 19.45
C VAL A 138 -3.87 6.88 18.01
N SER A 139 -3.85 5.55 17.85
CA SER A 139 -3.84 4.89 16.56
C SER A 139 -5.08 5.30 15.78
N SER A 140 -4.92 5.54 14.49
CA SER A 140 -6.07 5.94 13.68
C SER A 140 -7.05 4.77 13.47
N GLU A 141 -8.34 5.08 13.27
CA GLU A 141 -9.43 4.10 13.23
C GLU A 141 -9.13 2.93 12.28
N TRP A 142 -9.12 1.72 12.84
CA TRP A 142 -8.72 0.49 12.14
C TRP A 142 -9.91 -0.38 11.74
N ARG A 143 -11.06 -0.21 12.39
CA ARG A 143 -12.26 -1.04 12.17
C ARG A 143 -12.88 -0.91 10.78
N ARG A 144 -12.48 0.12 10.01
CA ARG A 144 -12.93 0.34 8.63
C ARG A 144 -12.21 -0.56 7.62
N PHE A 145 -11.05 -1.11 7.98
CA PHE A 145 -10.30 -2.05 7.17
C PHE A 145 -10.75 -3.46 7.53
N GLY A 146 -11.93 -3.85 7.05
CA GLY A 146 -12.40 -5.22 7.18
C GLY A 146 -11.40 -6.16 6.51
N HIS A 147 -10.94 -7.18 7.25
CA HIS A 147 -10.05 -8.19 6.73
C HIS A 147 -10.79 -9.52 6.66
N SER A 148 -10.80 -10.15 5.48
CA SER A 148 -11.38 -11.48 5.29
C SER A 148 -10.43 -12.61 5.69
N ILE A 149 -9.11 -12.35 5.69
CA ILE A 149 -8.05 -13.33 5.98
C ILE A 149 -6.86 -12.59 6.63
N GLY A 150 -6.61 -12.81 7.92
CA GLY A 150 -5.47 -12.26 8.67
C GLY A 150 -5.86 -11.83 10.10
N SER A 151 -4.89 -11.77 11.01
CA SER A 151 -5.15 -11.41 12.42
C SER A 151 -5.24 -9.89 12.62
N ASP A 152 -6.06 -9.46 13.57
CA ASP A 152 -6.14 -8.04 13.99
C ASP A 152 -4.76 -7.47 14.35
N SER A 153 -3.85 -8.32 14.84
CA SER A 153 -2.46 -7.96 15.15
C SER A 153 -1.67 -7.54 13.91
N ALA A 154 -1.77 -8.25 12.77
CA ALA A 154 -1.07 -7.88 11.55
C ALA A 154 -1.54 -6.52 10.99
N VAL A 155 -2.85 -6.27 11.08
CA VAL A 155 -3.45 -4.97 10.72
C VAL A 155 -2.93 -3.87 11.64
N ARG A 156 -2.85 -4.12 12.96
CA ARG A 156 -2.30 -3.17 13.94
C ARG A 156 -0.83 -2.84 13.67
N ILE A 157 -0.01 -3.85 13.36
CA ILE A 157 1.43 -3.68 13.04
C ILE A 157 1.62 -2.84 11.78
N ALA A 158 0.94 -3.20 10.68
CA ALA A 158 0.98 -2.43 9.44
C ALA A 158 0.52 -0.98 9.66
N ARG A 159 -0.44 -0.77 10.59
CA ARG A 159 -0.94 0.56 10.90
C ARG A 159 0.03 1.41 11.70
N VAL A 160 0.79 0.84 12.64
CA VAL A 160 1.82 1.56 13.40
C VAL A 160 2.86 2.18 12.48
N VAL A 161 3.30 1.44 11.46
CA VAL A 161 4.21 1.95 10.43
C VAL A 161 3.59 3.13 9.66
N VAL A 162 2.32 3.00 9.27
CA VAL A 162 1.59 4.05 8.56
C VAL A 162 1.41 5.29 9.41
N ASP A 163 1.02 5.13 10.68
CA ASP A 163 0.81 6.23 11.61
C ASP A 163 2.13 6.90 12.00
N LEU A 164 3.23 6.13 12.12
CA LEU A 164 4.57 6.68 12.32
C LEU A 164 5.04 7.48 11.10
N PHE A 165 4.80 6.97 9.89
CA PHE A 165 5.11 7.71 8.67
C PHE A 165 4.30 9.01 8.59
N ARG A 166 3.00 8.94 8.87
CA ARG A 166 2.08 10.10 8.89
C ARG A 166 2.40 11.08 10.00
N ALA A 167 3.09 10.66 11.07
CA ALA A 167 3.55 11.57 12.12
C ALA A 167 4.55 12.62 11.60
N GLY A 168 5.13 12.40 10.42
CA GLY A 168 5.82 13.43 9.67
C GLY A 168 7.13 13.91 10.28
N LEU A 169 7.84 13.01 10.96
CA LEU A 169 9.14 13.33 11.52
C LEU A 169 10.13 13.68 10.39
N PRO A 170 10.89 14.78 10.51
CA PRO A 170 11.79 15.22 9.44
C PRO A 170 13.02 14.32 9.35
N ASN A 171 13.58 14.20 8.15
CA ASN A 171 14.81 13.43 7.88
C ASN A 171 14.79 12.00 8.46
N VAL A 172 13.69 11.26 8.29
CA VAL A 172 13.61 9.84 8.66
C VAL A 172 14.02 8.98 7.47
N ARG A 173 15.03 8.14 7.68
CA ARG A 173 15.47 7.12 6.73
C ARG A 173 14.89 5.76 7.03
N TRP A 174 14.71 5.46 8.31
CA TRP A 174 14.30 4.15 8.81
C TRP A 174 13.14 4.29 9.78
N LEU A 175 12.05 3.57 9.50
CA LEU A 175 10.94 3.37 10.42
C LEU A 175 11.16 2.01 11.09
N VAL A 176 11.41 2.03 12.39
CA VAL A 176 11.57 0.84 13.22
C VAL A 176 10.27 0.61 13.97
N MET A 177 9.75 -0.60 13.88
CA MET A 177 8.55 -1.04 14.58
C MET A 177 8.93 -2.07 15.64
N GLY A 178 8.27 -2.03 16.79
CA GLY A 178 8.27 -3.08 17.80
C GLY A 178 7.05 -2.98 18.69
N ASP A 179 6.88 -3.91 19.62
CA ASP A 179 5.78 -3.94 20.58
C ASP A 179 6.18 -3.24 21.89
N ASP A 180 5.19 -3.03 22.78
CA ASP A 180 5.38 -2.38 24.08
C ASP A 180 6.25 -3.18 25.08
N ASP A 181 6.54 -4.44 24.77
CA ASP A 181 7.48 -5.32 25.45
C ASP A 181 8.78 -5.56 24.67
N THR A 182 9.00 -4.88 23.54
CA THR A 182 10.27 -4.92 22.79
C THR A 182 11.32 -3.98 23.40
N VAL A 183 12.55 -4.48 23.58
CA VAL A 183 13.71 -3.69 24.01
C VAL A 183 14.69 -3.53 22.84
N PHE A 184 14.97 -2.28 22.47
CA PHE A 184 15.92 -1.99 21.40
C PHE A 184 17.29 -1.59 21.94
N PHE A 185 18.31 -1.80 21.12
CA PHE A 185 19.67 -1.28 21.34
C PHE A 185 19.96 -0.22 20.26
N PRO A 186 19.67 1.08 20.51
CA PRO A 186 19.70 2.11 19.46
C PRO A 186 21.05 2.23 18.75
N GLU A 187 22.16 2.11 19.47
CA GLU A 187 23.51 2.15 18.89
C GLU A 187 23.76 0.99 17.93
N ASN A 188 23.32 -0.22 18.31
CA ASN A 188 23.44 -1.41 17.46
C ASN A 188 22.55 -1.29 16.22
N LEU A 189 21.32 -0.78 16.38
CA LEU A 189 20.44 -0.49 15.25
C LEU A 189 21.08 0.50 14.27
N VAL A 190 21.69 1.58 14.76
CA VAL A 190 22.43 2.52 13.91
C VAL A 190 23.54 1.80 13.14
N ALA A 191 24.33 0.97 13.83
CA ALA A 191 25.43 0.23 13.22
C ALA A 191 24.96 -0.78 12.16
N VAL A 192 23.83 -1.46 12.38
CA VAL A 192 23.26 -2.42 11.43
C VAL A 192 22.61 -1.70 10.25
N LEU A 193 21.70 -0.75 10.50
CA LEU A 193 20.99 -0.02 9.46
C LEU A 193 21.94 0.87 8.63
N GLY A 194 23.05 1.32 9.21
CA GLY A 194 24.10 2.03 8.50
C GLY A 194 24.84 1.20 7.43
N LYS A 195 24.69 -0.13 7.43
CA LYS A 195 25.24 -1.00 6.37
C LYS A 195 24.41 -1.00 5.09
N TYR A 196 23.15 -0.58 5.18
CA TYR A 196 22.21 -0.61 4.06
C TYR A 196 22.06 0.79 3.45
N ASP A 197 21.81 0.82 2.15
CA ASP A 197 21.48 2.06 1.44
C ASP A 197 20.02 2.44 1.69
N HIS A 198 19.81 3.50 2.48
CA HIS A 198 18.46 3.99 2.85
C HIS A 198 17.64 4.51 1.66
N ARG A 199 18.26 4.70 0.50
CA ARG A 199 17.62 5.18 -0.74
C ARG A 199 16.98 4.03 -1.52
N GLY A 200 17.34 2.79 -1.19
CA GLY A 200 16.74 1.59 -1.75
C GLY A 200 15.47 1.17 -1.01
N MET A 201 14.78 0.18 -1.57
CA MET A 201 13.70 -0.50 -0.86
C MET A 201 14.29 -1.59 0.04
N VAL A 202 14.48 -1.26 1.32
CA VAL A 202 15.08 -2.17 2.30
C VAL A 202 14.08 -2.49 3.43
N TYR A 203 13.96 -3.79 3.72
CA TYR A 203 13.27 -4.40 4.87
C TYR A 203 14.32 -5.20 5.67
N VAL A 204 14.47 -4.90 6.95
CA VAL A 204 15.43 -5.55 7.86
C VAL A 204 14.67 -6.09 9.06
N GLY A 205 14.81 -7.38 9.32
CA GLY A 205 14.27 -8.05 10.49
C GLY A 205 14.65 -9.52 10.41
N GLU A 206 14.23 -10.31 11.40
CA GLU A 206 14.53 -11.73 11.48
C GLU A 206 13.25 -12.54 11.67
N ASN A 207 13.26 -13.76 11.17
CA ASN A 207 12.27 -14.80 11.45
C ASN A 207 12.07 -15.02 12.95
N SER A 208 10.94 -15.65 13.31
CA SER A 208 10.77 -16.09 14.68
C SER A 208 11.68 -17.28 14.96
N GLU A 209 12.28 -17.33 16.15
CA GLU A 209 12.97 -18.54 16.62
C GLU A 209 11.98 -19.70 16.90
N SER A 210 10.67 -19.42 16.93
CA SER A 210 9.61 -20.42 17.09
C SER A 210 9.06 -20.86 15.72
N VAL A 211 9.20 -22.16 15.44
CA VAL A 211 8.62 -22.81 14.26
C VAL A 211 7.11 -22.60 14.18
N GLU A 212 6.42 -22.61 15.32
CA GLU A 212 4.97 -22.38 15.39
C GLU A 212 4.59 -20.95 14.98
N GLN A 213 5.39 -19.95 15.35
CA GLN A 213 5.19 -18.56 14.91
C GLN A 213 5.45 -18.40 13.41
N ASP A 214 6.49 -19.03 12.88
CA ASP A 214 6.82 -18.96 11.45
C ASP A 214 5.79 -19.70 10.58
N VAL A 215 5.21 -20.81 11.06
CA VAL A 215 4.08 -21.51 10.39
C VAL A 215 2.80 -20.68 10.42
N MET A 216 2.54 -19.96 11.51
CA MET A 216 1.32 -19.14 11.68
C MET A 216 1.40 -17.79 10.94
N HIS A 217 2.61 -17.26 10.73
CA HIS A 217 2.85 -16.00 10.03
C HIS A 217 3.49 -16.24 8.67
N ALA A 218 4.82 -16.23 8.56
CA ALA A 218 5.56 -16.64 7.37
C ALA A 218 7.06 -16.70 7.67
N TYR A 219 7.75 -17.68 7.06
CA TYR A 219 9.20 -17.81 7.10
C TYR A 219 9.96 -16.72 6.32
N ASP A 220 9.28 -15.82 5.61
CA ASP A 220 9.91 -14.68 4.91
C ASP A 220 9.49 -13.33 5.52
N MET A 221 8.97 -13.35 6.74
CA MET A 221 8.49 -12.16 7.46
C MET A 221 9.24 -11.99 8.77
N ALA A 222 9.63 -10.75 9.08
CA ALA A 222 10.20 -10.45 10.38
C ALA A 222 9.17 -10.67 11.49
N PHE A 223 9.62 -11.30 12.56
CA PHE A 223 8.85 -11.54 13.75
C PHE A 223 8.47 -10.22 14.42
N GLY A 224 7.16 -9.92 14.46
CA GLY A 224 6.64 -8.66 15.00
C GLY A 224 7.11 -8.35 16.42
N GLY A 225 7.18 -9.37 17.29
CA GLY A 225 7.63 -9.23 18.68
C GLY A 225 9.14 -8.96 18.84
N GLY A 226 9.96 -9.27 17.83
CA GLY A 226 11.38 -8.91 17.77
C GLY A 226 11.62 -7.52 17.17
N GLY A 227 10.60 -6.96 16.51
CA GLY A 227 10.66 -5.72 15.78
C GLY A 227 11.35 -5.84 14.41
N PHE A 228 11.09 -4.85 13.56
CA PHE A 228 11.70 -4.75 12.23
C PHE A 228 11.90 -3.30 11.82
N ALA A 229 12.74 -3.09 10.81
CA ALA A 229 13.00 -1.78 10.23
C ALA A 229 12.69 -1.77 8.73
N ILE A 230 12.06 -0.70 8.27
CA ILE A 230 11.90 -0.42 6.85
C ILE A 230 12.48 0.93 6.47
N SER A 231 13.05 0.98 5.29
CA SER A 231 13.38 2.24 4.63
C SER A 231 12.12 3.06 4.36
N THR A 232 12.23 4.39 4.51
CA THR A 232 11.14 5.33 4.21
C THR A 232 10.63 5.23 2.77
N ILE A 233 11.49 4.79 1.84
CA ILE A 233 11.13 4.53 0.43
C ILE A 233 10.07 3.43 0.33
N ILE A 234 10.25 2.30 1.03
CA ILE A 234 9.23 1.24 1.10
C ILE A 234 7.95 1.78 1.74
N SER A 235 8.05 2.45 2.90
CA SER A 235 6.86 2.94 3.61
C SER A 235 5.98 3.81 2.71
N THR A 236 6.61 4.67 1.91
CA THR A 236 5.92 5.54 0.95
C THR A 236 5.23 4.74 -0.14
N ALA A 237 5.90 3.70 -0.68
CA ALA A 237 5.34 2.83 -1.69
C ALA A 237 4.14 2.04 -1.16
N LEU A 238 4.25 1.45 0.04
CA LEU A 238 3.17 0.72 0.71
C LEU A 238 1.95 1.62 0.91
N ILE A 239 2.16 2.80 1.49
CA ILE A 239 1.08 3.75 1.79
C ILE A 239 0.34 4.20 0.52
N ARG A 240 1.07 4.43 -0.57
CA ARG A 240 0.46 4.76 -1.88
C ARG A 240 -0.27 3.57 -2.51
N GLY A 241 0.34 2.38 -2.48
CA GLY A 241 -0.21 1.18 -3.11
C GLY A 241 -1.49 0.67 -2.44
N PHE A 242 -1.58 0.78 -1.11
CA PHE A 242 -2.75 0.33 -0.34
C PHE A 242 -3.86 1.39 -0.21
N GLY A 243 -3.75 2.54 -0.89
CA GLY A 243 -4.75 3.60 -0.79
C GLY A 243 -4.91 4.14 0.64
N LEU A 244 -3.84 4.09 1.44
CA LEU A 244 -3.81 4.58 2.81
C LEU A 244 -3.53 6.10 2.83
N VAL A 245 -4.03 6.86 1.85
CA VAL A 245 -3.88 8.32 1.65
C VAL A 245 -5.18 8.92 1.10
#